data_AF-A0AAP6BN50-F1
#
_entry.id   AF-A0AAP6BN50-F1
#
_cell.length_a   1.000
_cell.length_b   1.000
_cell.length_c   1.000
_cell.angle_alpha   90.00
_cell.angle_beta   90.00
_cell.angle_gamma   90.00
#
_symmetry.space_group_name_H-M   'P 1'
#
loop_
_entity.id
_entity.type
_entity.pdbx_description
1 polymer ?
#
loop_
_entity_poly.entity_id
_entity_poly.type
_entity_poly.pdbx_seq_one_letter_code
_entity_poly.pdbx_strand_id
1 'polypeptide(L)'
;MDLVLDPPHGVAPILLGMTFDEALAAVPGWGEPRVLRRPSRNSAKASWTLDHVGVQALAEGGTRITAIELWWPGEGRTSTTRVLLDGDEVFTTPAADLFHRAAERGWTLDTSQPEYPVIPGVSLGFTRQTSQEVERDADGLPTYVTSVLVAGKDYYNYRYENQD
;
A
#
# COMPACT_ATOMS: atom_id res chain seq x y z
N MET A 1 2.63 -16.49 4.44
CA MET A 1 3.54 -15.91 3.41
C MET A 1 3.85 -14.49 3.84
N ASP A 2 5.02 -13.94 3.52
CA ASP A 2 5.35 -12.56 3.87
C ASP A 2 5.46 -11.69 2.62
N LEU A 3 4.77 -10.54 2.63
CA LEU A 3 4.88 -9.47 1.65
C LEU A 3 5.66 -8.33 2.31
N VAL A 4 6.89 -8.10 1.85
CA VAL A 4 7.78 -7.10 2.45
C VAL A 4 7.69 -5.81 1.66
N LEU A 5 7.27 -4.74 2.33
CA LEU A 5 7.29 -3.38 1.81
C LEU A 5 8.73 -2.87 1.88
N ASP A 6 9.26 -2.43 0.74
CA ASP A 6 10.59 -1.82 0.62
C ASP A 6 10.42 -0.47 -0.09
N PRO A 7 9.88 0.57 0.57
CA PRO A 7 9.75 1.88 -0.06
C PRO A 7 11.12 2.55 -0.22
N PRO A 8 11.39 3.24 -1.36
CA PRO A 8 10.49 3.50 -2.48
C PRO A 8 10.64 2.47 -3.63
N HIS A 9 11.11 1.25 -3.36
CA HIS A 9 11.44 0.23 -4.37
C HIS A 9 10.28 -0.70 -4.72
N GLY A 10 9.32 -0.94 -3.83
CA GLY A 10 8.10 -1.73 -4.12
C GLY A 10 7.75 -2.73 -3.01
N VAL A 11 7.20 -3.87 -3.43
CA VAL A 11 6.70 -4.92 -2.55
C VAL A 11 7.13 -6.27 -3.10
N ALA A 12 8.19 -6.83 -2.54
CA ALA A 12 8.80 -8.03 -3.10
C ALA A 12 7.77 -9.17 -3.28
N PRO A 13 7.72 -9.82 -4.46
CA PRO A 13 8.69 -9.73 -5.57
C PRO A 13 8.35 -8.69 -6.67
N ILE A 14 7.27 -7.91 -6.52
CA ILE A 14 6.89 -6.88 -7.49
C ILE A 14 7.61 -5.57 -7.14
N LEU A 15 8.47 -5.09 -8.03
CA LEU A 15 9.22 -3.85 -7.83
C LEU A 15 8.65 -2.72 -8.68
N LEU A 16 8.76 -1.49 -8.18
CA LEU A 16 8.49 -0.30 -8.95
C LEU A 16 9.47 -0.20 -10.12
N GLY A 17 8.98 0.34 -11.23
CA GLY A 17 9.74 0.43 -12.47
C GLY A 17 9.73 -0.86 -13.31
N MET A 18 9.35 -2.03 -12.77
CA MET A 18 9.07 -3.22 -13.61
C MET A 18 8.04 -2.87 -14.67
N THR A 19 8.16 -3.44 -15.86
CA THR A 19 7.06 -3.46 -16.81
C THR A 19 5.89 -4.26 -16.24
N PHE A 20 4.69 -3.98 -16.72
CA PHE A 20 3.49 -4.67 -16.28
C PHE A 20 3.61 -6.20 -16.46
N ASP A 21 4.18 -6.66 -17.57
CA ASP A 21 4.35 -8.09 -17.84
C ASP A 21 5.45 -8.72 -16.96
N GLU A 22 6.54 -8.00 -16.65
CA GLU A 22 7.53 -8.44 -15.65
C GLU A 22 6.90 -8.63 -14.27
N ALA A 23 6.03 -7.71 -13.85
CA ALA A 23 5.33 -7.81 -12.57
C ALA A 23 4.40 -9.04 -12.52
N LEU A 24 3.73 -9.38 -13.62
CA LEU A 24 2.93 -10.61 -13.72
C LEU A 24 3.81 -11.87 -13.63
N ALA A 25 4.96 -11.85 -14.29
CA ALA A 25 5.89 -12.97 -14.31
C ALA A 25 6.63 -13.18 -12.97
N ALA A 26 6.73 -12.14 -12.13
CA ALA A 26 7.41 -12.19 -10.84
C ALA A 26 6.67 -13.02 -9.77
N VAL A 27 5.38 -13.29 -9.97
CA VAL A 27 4.48 -13.90 -8.97
C VAL A 27 3.75 -15.16 -9.45
N PRO A 28 4.45 -16.18 -10.02
CA PRO A 28 3.79 -17.35 -10.59
C PRO A 28 2.98 -18.17 -9.56
N GLY A 29 3.29 -18.03 -8.27
CA GLY A 29 2.61 -18.72 -7.17
C GLY A 29 1.37 -18.02 -6.60
N TRP A 30 1.01 -16.82 -7.11
CA TRP A 30 -0.08 -16.01 -6.56
C TRP A 30 -1.45 -16.32 -7.19
N GLY A 31 -1.48 -17.24 -8.17
CA GLY A 31 -2.66 -17.54 -8.97
C GLY A 31 -2.91 -16.51 -10.08
N GLU A 32 -4.00 -16.71 -10.82
CA GLU A 32 -4.33 -15.87 -11.97
C GLU A 32 -4.77 -14.46 -11.53
N PRO A 33 -4.09 -13.40 -12.00
CA PRO A 33 -4.49 -12.03 -11.70
C PRO A 33 -5.78 -11.62 -12.38
N ARG A 34 -6.56 -10.76 -11.72
CA ARG A 34 -7.54 -9.93 -12.43
C ARG A 34 -6.83 -8.75 -13.07
N VAL A 35 -6.71 -8.77 -14.40
CA VAL A 35 -6.06 -7.69 -15.16
C VAL A 35 -7.09 -6.73 -15.75
N LEU A 36 -6.85 -5.42 -15.60
CA LEU A 36 -7.59 -4.36 -16.26
C LEU A 36 -6.62 -3.43 -16.99
N ARG A 37 -6.79 -3.30 -18.30
CA ARG A 37 -6.04 -2.34 -19.13
C ARG A 37 -6.97 -1.22 -19.59
N ARG A 38 -6.52 0.02 -19.52
CA ARG A 38 -7.23 1.23 -19.96
C ARG A 38 -6.36 2.00 -20.96
N PRO A 39 -6.38 1.61 -22.25
CA PRO A 39 -5.51 2.23 -23.27
C PRO A 39 -5.72 3.74 -23.40
N SER A 40 -6.96 4.21 -23.29
CA SER A 40 -7.28 5.65 -23.38
C SER A 40 -6.67 6.50 -22.26
N ARG A 41 -6.28 5.89 -21.15
CA ARG A 41 -5.61 6.54 -20.01
C ARG A 41 -4.15 6.13 -19.88
N ASN A 42 -3.63 5.39 -20.86
CA ASN A 42 -2.30 4.79 -20.81
C ASN A 42 -2.00 4.13 -19.44
N SER A 43 -2.94 3.32 -18.94
CA SER A 43 -2.82 2.70 -17.62
C SER A 43 -3.25 1.24 -17.61
N ALA A 44 -2.69 0.48 -16.69
CA ALA A 44 -3.03 -0.90 -16.43
C ALA A 44 -2.96 -1.21 -14.93
N LYS A 45 -3.73 -2.20 -14.50
CA LYS A 45 -3.61 -2.75 -13.15
C LYS A 45 -3.85 -4.25 -13.12
N ALA A 46 -3.13 -4.94 -12.24
CA ALA A 46 -3.33 -6.35 -11.93
C ALA A 46 -3.69 -6.47 -10.45
N SER A 47 -4.69 -7.28 -10.14
CA SER A 47 -5.12 -7.54 -8.76
C SER A 47 -5.03 -9.02 -8.43
N TRP A 48 -4.54 -9.31 -7.22
CA TRP A 48 -4.52 -10.63 -6.60
C TRP A 48 -5.19 -10.58 -5.22
N THR A 49 -5.59 -11.76 -4.75
CA THR A 49 -6.05 -11.96 -3.38
C THR A 49 -5.25 -13.12 -2.78
N LEU A 50 -4.36 -12.83 -1.84
CA LEU A 50 -3.47 -13.78 -1.19
C LEU A 50 -3.95 -14.03 0.22
N ASP A 51 -4.62 -15.15 0.45
CA ASP A 51 -5.18 -15.47 1.77
C ASP A 51 -5.97 -14.27 2.35
N HIS A 52 -6.96 -13.80 1.58
CA HIS A 52 -7.77 -12.60 1.84
C HIS A 52 -7.06 -11.24 1.74
N VAL A 53 -5.72 -11.15 1.78
CA VAL A 53 -4.99 -9.89 1.56
C VAL A 53 -5.09 -9.51 0.08
N GLY A 54 -5.62 -8.32 -0.20
CA GLY A 54 -5.66 -7.79 -1.57
C GLY A 54 -4.29 -7.23 -1.94
N VAL A 55 -3.82 -7.49 -3.16
CA VAL A 55 -2.61 -6.86 -3.73
C VAL A 55 -2.94 -6.31 -5.10
N GLN A 56 -2.51 -5.08 -5.41
CA GLN A 56 -2.69 -4.47 -6.73
C GLN A 56 -1.41 -3.79 -7.18
N ALA A 57 -0.92 -4.19 -8.35
CA ALA A 57 0.14 -3.48 -9.04
C ALA A 57 -0.47 -2.50 -10.06
N LEU A 58 -0.05 -1.24 -10.02
CA LEU A 58 -0.56 -0.15 -10.85
C LEU A 58 0.53 0.33 -11.80
N ALA A 59 0.19 0.44 -13.08
CA ALA A 59 0.96 1.15 -14.08
C ALA A 59 0.15 2.36 -14.55
N GLU A 60 0.58 3.56 -14.18
CA GLU A 60 -0.13 4.80 -14.43
C GLU A 60 0.66 5.70 -15.39
N GLY A 61 0.02 6.16 -16.47
CA GLY A 61 0.69 7.01 -17.47
C GLY A 61 1.76 6.30 -18.30
N GLY A 62 1.81 4.96 -18.28
CA GLY A 62 2.81 4.16 -18.98
C GLY A 62 2.61 2.66 -18.81
N THR A 63 3.66 1.90 -19.15
CA THR A 63 3.68 0.43 -19.05
C THR A 63 4.44 -0.09 -17.83
N ARG A 64 5.00 0.80 -17.00
CA ARG A 64 5.80 0.46 -15.82
C ARG A 64 4.98 0.60 -14.55
N ILE A 65 5.25 -0.25 -13.57
CA ILE A 65 4.65 -0.20 -12.25
C ILE A 65 5.10 1.09 -11.55
N THR A 66 4.14 1.91 -11.17
CA THR A 66 4.32 3.20 -10.47
C THR A 66 3.94 3.11 -9.00
N ALA A 67 3.02 2.20 -8.67
CA ALA A 67 2.52 1.99 -7.32
C ALA A 67 2.07 0.55 -7.10
N ILE A 68 2.11 0.12 -5.85
CA ILE A 68 1.58 -1.16 -5.38
C ILE A 68 0.75 -0.90 -4.14
N GLU A 69 -0.53 -1.26 -4.16
CA GLU A 69 -1.43 -1.13 -3.01
C GLU A 69 -1.81 -2.50 -2.47
N LEU A 70 -1.83 -2.60 -1.14
CA LEU A 70 -2.29 -3.77 -0.42
C LEU A 70 -3.46 -3.41 0.47
N TRP A 71 -4.46 -4.29 0.55
CA TRP A 71 -5.62 -4.16 1.43
C TRP A 71 -5.63 -5.28 2.46
N TRP A 72 -6.03 -4.91 3.68
CA TRP A 72 -6.25 -5.85 4.76
C TRP A 72 -7.31 -6.92 4.39
N PRO A 73 -7.34 -8.07 5.10
CA PRO A 73 -8.25 -9.18 4.82
C PRO A 73 -9.75 -8.85 4.74
N GLY A 74 -10.17 -7.79 5.44
CA GLY A 74 -11.57 -7.40 5.59
C GLY A 74 -12.20 -7.91 6.90
N GLU A 75 -13.39 -7.40 7.18
CA GLU A 75 -14.16 -7.63 8.39
C GLU A 75 -14.38 -9.12 8.68
N GLY A 76 -14.10 -9.51 9.92
CA GLY A 76 -14.26 -10.89 10.39
C GLY A 76 -13.30 -11.90 9.76
N ARG A 77 -12.27 -11.46 9.02
CA ARG A 77 -11.31 -12.34 8.36
C ARG A 77 -9.91 -12.19 8.95
N THR A 78 -9.23 -13.33 9.03
CA THR A 78 -7.82 -13.42 9.39
C THR A 78 -7.02 -13.93 8.21
N SER A 79 -5.73 -13.60 8.17
CA SER A 79 -4.81 -14.09 7.15
C SER A 79 -3.52 -14.59 7.80
N THR A 80 -2.95 -15.64 7.22
CA THR A 80 -1.57 -16.08 7.45
C THR A 80 -0.56 -15.37 6.53
N THR A 81 -1.05 -14.57 5.59
CA THR A 81 -0.23 -13.64 4.80
C THR A 81 0.04 -12.38 5.60
N ARG A 82 1.31 -12.11 5.89
CA ARG A 82 1.75 -10.93 6.63
C ARG A 82 2.23 -9.86 5.67
N VAL A 83 1.90 -8.61 5.96
CA VAL A 83 2.45 -7.44 5.26
C VAL A 83 3.41 -6.75 6.22
N LEU A 84 4.68 -6.69 5.86
CA LEU A 84 5.77 -6.27 6.75
C LEU A 84 6.41 -4.98 6.28
N LEU A 85 6.58 -4.02 7.19
CA LEU A 85 7.34 -2.79 6.99
C LEU A 85 8.43 -2.71 8.05
N ASP A 86 9.69 -2.87 7.67
CA ASP A 86 10.83 -2.92 8.61
C ASP A 86 10.59 -3.87 9.80
N GLY A 87 9.94 -5.02 9.52
CA GLY A 87 9.58 -6.05 10.49
C GLY A 87 8.24 -5.85 11.21
N ASP A 88 7.59 -4.69 11.09
CA ASP A 88 6.27 -4.43 11.69
C ASP A 88 5.15 -5.03 10.82
N GLU A 89 4.20 -5.75 11.42
CA GLU A 89 3.01 -6.22 10.72
C GLU A 89 2.02 -5.07 10.52
N VAL A 90 1.87 -4.61 9.28
CA VAL A 90 1.17 -3.38 8.93
C VAL A 90 -0.32 -3.41 9.30
N PHE A 91 -1.01 -4.53 9.07
CA PHE A 91 -2.47 -4.63 9.27
C PHE A 91 -2.88 -5.09 10.68
N THR A 92 -1.94 -5.47 11.53
CA THR A 92 -2.20 -6.00 12.88
C THR A 92 -1.49 -5.21 13.98
N THR A 93 -0.60 -4.29 13.62
CA THR A 93 -0.03 -3.30 14.54
C THR A 93 -0.94 -2.07 14.59
N PRO A 94 -1.34 -1.56 15.77
CA PRO A 94 -2.12 -0.33 15.87
C PRO A 94 -1.46 0.79 15.08
N ALA A 95 -2.24 1.58 14.35
CA ALA A 95 -1.72 2.63 13.47
C ALA A 95 -0.85 3.63 14.24
N ALA A 96 -1.23 3.99 15.47
CA ALA A 96 -0.45 4.85 16.34
C ALA A 96 0.96 4.29 16.62
N ASP A 97 1.08 2.98 16.89
CA ASP A 97 2.36 2.33 17.15
C ASP A 97 3.20 2.22 15.87
N LEU A 98 2.56 1.88 14.74
CA LEU A 98 3.22 1.81 13.43
C LEU A 98 3.84 3.18 13.06
N PHE A 99 3.08 4.24 13.27
CA PHE A 99 3.48 5.63 13.01
C PHE A 99 4.54 6.13 13.97
N HIS A 100 4.45 5.76 15.25
CA HIS A 100 5.48 6.05 16.23
C HIS A 100 6.82 5.41 15.83
N ARG A 101 6.82 4.12 15.49
CA ARG A 101 8.04 3.41 15.04
C ARG A 101 8.61 3.98 13.74
N ALA A 102 7.74 4.40 12.80
CA ALA A 102 8.19 5.11 11.60
C ALA A 102 8.94 6.41 11.96
N ALA A 103 8.42 7.20 12.89
CA ALA A 103 9.09 8.41 13.37
C ALA A 103 10.42 8.10 14.09
N GLU A 104 10.49 7.02 14.89
CA GLU A 104 11.74 6.56 15.52
C GLU A 104 12.84 6.18 14.52
N ARG A 105 12.44 5.71 13.32
CA ARG A 105 13.36 5.45 12.19
C ARG A 105 13.81 6.71 11.46
N GLY A 106 13.33 7.89 11.87
CA GLY A 106 13.64 9.18 11.27
C GLY A 106 12.77 9.52 10.05
N TRP A 107 11.68 8.78 9.82
CA TRP A 107 10.74 9.12 8.76
C TRP A 107 9.81 10.26 9.19
N THR A 108 9.58 11.20 8.27
CA THR A 108 8.61 12.27 8.48
C THR A 108 7.24 11.74 8.13
N LEU A 109 6.33 11.72 9.11
CA LEU A 109 4.94 11.35 8.89
C LEU A 109 4.07 12.60 8.77
N ASP A 110 3.30 12.68 7.68
CA ASP A 110 2.26 13.67 7.49
C ASP A 110 0.89 13.05 7.83
N THR A 111 0.31 13.52 8.93
CA THR A 111 -1.03 13.15 9.40
C THR A 111 -2.03 14.29 9.28
N SER A 112 -1.77 15.30 8.44
CA SER A 112 -2.70 16.42 8.22
C SER A 112 -4.07 15.97 7.70
N GLN A 113 -4.12 14.81 7.04
CA GLN A 113 -5.33 14.04 6.73
C GLN A 113 -5.27 12.72 7.49
N PRO A 114 -5.90 12.61 8.67
CA PRO A 114 -5.70 11.48 9.57
C PRO A 114 -6.31 10.16 9.04
N GLU A 115 -7.26 10.24 8.11
CA GLU A 115 -7.78 9.09 7.34
C GLU A 115 -6.78 8.59 6.28
N TYR A 116 -5.83 9.44 5.88
CA TYR A 116 -4.85 9.15 4.82
C TYR A 116 -3.42 9.58 5.16
N PRO A 117 -2.80 9.05 6.24
CA PRO A 117 -1.43 9.38 6.60
C PRO A 117 -0.44 9.00 5.50
N VAL A 118 0.59 9.82 5.31
CA VAL A 118 1.65 9.56 4.32
C VAL A 118 3.03 9.82 4.88
N ILE A 119 4.01 9.07 4.39
CA ILE A 119 5.43 9.32 4.62
C ILE A 119 6.02 9.86 3.31
N PRO A 120 6.11 11.20 3.16
CA PRO A 120 6.69 11.81 1.96
C PRO A 120 8.18 11.42 1.80
N GLY A 121 8.68 11.47 0.56
CA GLY A 121 10.08 11.18 0.23
C GLY A 121 10.40 9.68 0.07
N VAL A 122 9.74 8.80 0.84
CA VAL A 122 9.73 7.34 0.60
C VAL A 122 8.43 6.85 -0.04
N SER A 123 7.42 7.72 -0.10
CA SER A 123 6.13 7.50 -0.78
C SER A 123 5.37 6.27 -0.31
N LEU A 124 5.20 6.20 1.00
CA LEU A 124 4.31 5.26 1.65
C LEU A 124 3.04 5.97 2.08
N GLY A 125 1.88 5.47 1.70
CA GLY A 125 0.60 5.99 2.17
C GLY A 125 -0.25 4.92 2.82
N PHE A 126 -1.02 5.34 3.82
CA PHE A 126 -1.88 4.47 4.59
C PHE A 126 -3.33 4.94 4.47
N THR A 127 -4.25 4.00 4.57
CA THR A 127 -5.68 4.31 4.66
C THR A 127 -6.19 3.89 6.03
N ARG A 128 -6.89 4.81 6.69
CA ARG A 128 -7.67 4.60 7.92
C ARG A 128 -9.13 5.00 7.68
N GLN A 129 -9.65 4.66 6.52
CA GLN A 129 -11.06 4.84 6.16
C GLN A 129 -11.62 3.52 5.63
N THR A 130 -12.79 3.14 6.13
CA THR A 130 -13.52 1.96 5.68
C THR A 130 -14.99 2.08 6.06
N SER A 131 -15.85 1.50 5.23
CA SER A 131 -17.29 1.31 5.52
C SER A 131 -17.58 0.02 6.28
N GLN A 132 -16.55 -0.79 6.57
CA GLN A 132 -16.66 -2.04 7.32
C GLN A 132 -16.68 -1.77 8.82
N GLU A 133 -17.28 -2.68 9.59
CA GLU A 133 -17.29 -2.60 11.05
C GLU A 133 -15.93 -3.06 11.59
N VAL A 134 -15.20 -2.12 12.18
CA VAL A 134 -13.85 -2.34 12.73
C VAL A 134 -13.72 -1.63 14.06
N GLU A 135 -12.76 -2.08 14.87
CA GLU A 135 -12.36 -1.36 16.07
C GLU A 135 -11.88 0.04 15.70
N ARG A 136 -12.30 1.04 16.47
CA ARG A 136 -11.96 2.45 16.26
C ARG A 136 -11.34 3.04 17.52
N ASP A 137 -10.44 3.98 17.33
CA ASP A 137 -9.83 4.76 18.40
C ASP A 137 -10.77 5.86 18.92
N ALA A 138 -10.27 6.67 19.87
CA ALA A 138 -11.03 7.77 20.46
C ALA A 138 -11.44 8.86 19.46
N ASP A 139 -10.74 8.97 18.32
CA ASP A 139 -11.03 9.92 17.25
C ASP A 139 -11.98 9.34 16.20
N GLY A 140 -12.43 8.09 16.39
CA GLY A 140 -13.37 7.40 15.49
C GLY A 140 -12.69 6.80 14.25
N LEU A 141 -11.36 6.76 14.21
CA LEU A 141 -10.60 6.16 13.10
C LEU A 141 -10.33 4.69 13.38
N PRO A 142 -10.29 3.81 12.36
CA PRO A 142 -9.88 2.42 12.51
C PRO A 142 -8.57 2.29 13.31
N THR A 143 -8.55 1.45 14.35
CA THR A 143 -7.36 1.22 15.19
C THR A 143 -6.17 0.76 14.35
N TYR A 144 -6.43 -0.02 13.29
CA TYR A 144 -5.45 -0.53 12.34
C TYR A 144 -5.64 0.13 10.96
N VAL A 145 -4.57 0.20 10.17
CA VAL A 145 -4.68 0.66 8.77
C VAL A 145 -5.39 -0.41 7.93
N THR A 146 -6.19 0.02 6.96
CA THR A 146 -7.00 -0.85 6.09
C THR A 146 -6.39 -1.00 4.69
N SER A 147 -5.52 -0.09 4.28
CA SER A 147 -4.66 -0.28 3.12
C SER A 147 -3.32 0.42 3.31
N VAL A 148 -2.33 -0.03 2.55
CA VAL A 148 -1.01 0.59 2.43
C VAL A 148 -0.61 0.61 0.96
N LEU A 149 -0.07 1.74 0.50
CA LEU A 149 0.38 1.96 -0.87
C LEU A 149 1.87 2.32 -0.86
N VAL A 150 2.67 1.57 -1.62
CA VAL A 150 4.08 1.87 -1.90
C VAL A 150 4.18 2.43 -3.31
N ALA A 151 4.79 3.60 -3.46
CA ALA A 151 4.98 4.22 -4.76
C ALA A 151 6.34 4.93 -4.89
N GLY A 152 6.62 5.48 -6.08
CA GLY A 152 7.86 6.22 -6.31
C GLY A 152 7.93 7.48 -5.43
N LYS A 153 9.14 7.91 -5.04
CA LYS A 153 9.42 9.00 -4.07
C LYS A 153 8.63 10.32 -4.23
N ASP A 154 8.13 10.59 -5.43
CA ASP A 154 7.41 11.82 -5.78
C ASP A 154 5.88 11.64 -5.83
N TYR A 155 5.37 10.44 -5.56
CA TYR A 155 3.96 10.07 -5.72
C TYR A 155 2.99 10.97 -4.94
N TYR A 156 3.38 11.41 -3.74
CA TYR A 156 2.55 12.28 -2.90
C TYR A 156 2.88 13.77 -3.03
N ASN A 157 3.78 14.18 -3.93
CA ASN A 157 4.17 15.59 -4.08
C ASN A 157 2.97 16.51 -4.40
N TYR A 158 1.96 15.98 -5.10
CA TYR A 158 0.72 16.71 -5.41
C TYR A 158 -0.01 17.26 -4.17
N ARG A 159 0.23 16.69 -2.97
CA ARG A 159 -0.33 17.21 -1.71
C ARG A 159 0.30 18.54 -1.28
N TYR A 160 1.49 18.85 -1.77
CA TYR A 160 2.30 19.99 -1.37
C TYR A 160 2.48 21.03 -2.49
N GLU A 161 2.13 20.70 -3.73
CA GLU A 161 2.27 21.56 -4.93
C GLU A 161 1.39 22.83 -4.95
N ASN A 162 0.60 23.10 -3.90
CA ASN A 162 -0.25 24.30 -3.77
C ASN A 162 -0.03 25.07 -2.45
N GLN A 163 1.16 25.03 -1.86
CA GLN A 163 1.46 25.73 -0.59
C GLN A 163 2.25 27.04 -0.72
N ASP A 164 2.39 27.61 -1.92
CA ASP A 164 3.00 28.93 -2.16
C ASP A 164 1.95 30.04 -2.45
#